data_AF-A0A2M7AZM1-F1
#
_entry.id   AF-A0A2M7AZM1-F1
#
_cell.length_a   1.000
_cell.length_b   1.000
_cell.length_c   1.000
_cell.angle_alpha   90.00
_cell.angle_beta   90.00
_cell.angle_gamma   90.00
#
_symmetry.space_group_name_H-M   'P 1'
#
loop_
_entity.id
_entity.type
_entity.pdbx_description
1 polymer ?
#
loop_
_entity_poly.entity_id
_entity_poly.type
_entity_poly.pdbx_seq_one_letter_code
_entity_poly.pdbx_strand_id
1 'polypeptide(L)' 'MLPLVKDVISEKPEIIIVGTAFDGCMKIPPETKKYIESQNIKLIIETTKNAIEMHNELQIKHIITCLHLTC' A
#
# COMPACT_ATOMS: atom_id res chain seq x y z
N MET A 1 -9.24 5.92 -10.89
CA MET A 1 -8.87 4.95 -9.84
C MET A 1 -8.48 3.64 -10.51
N LEU A 2 -7.25 3.16 -10.31
CA LEU A 2 -6.78 1.89 -10.89
C LEU A 2 -7.63 0.72 -10.38
N PRO A 3 -8.00 -0.27 -11.23
CA PRO A 3 -8.86 -1.39 -10.84
C PRO A 3 -8.35 -2.13 -9.59
N LEU A 4 -7.04 -2.34 -9.51
CA LEU A 4 -6.33 -3.01 -8.41
C LEU A 4 -6.63 -2.43 -7.01
N VAL A 5 -6.89 -1.13 -6.90
CA VAL A 5 -7.09 -0.48 -5.60
C VAL A 5 -8.44 -0.86 -4.99
N LYS A 6 -9.47 -1.11 -5.80
CA LYS A 6 -10.80 -1.46 -5.29
C LYS A 6 -10.85 -2.86 -4.71
N ASP A 7 -10.22 -3.81 -5.38
CA ASP A 7 -10.18 -5.20 -4.94
C ASP A 7 -9.43 -5.31 -3.60
N VAL A 8 -8.28 -4.65 -3.48
CA VAL A 8 -7.50 -4.61 -2.23
C VAL A 8 -8.28 -3.99 -1.06
N ILE A 9 -9.01 -2.90 -1.30
CA ILE A 9 -9.81 -2.24 -0.25
C ILE A 9 -11.00 -3.12 0.16
N SER A 10 -11.57 -3.89 -0.78
CA SER A 10 -12.73 -4.75 -0.52
C SER A 10 -12.44 -5.89 0.46
N GLU A 11 -11.19 -6.33 0.52
CA GLU A 11 -10.71 -7.30 1.53
C GLU A 11 -10.77 -6.72 2.96
N LYS A 12 -10.78 -5.40 3.13
CA LYS A 12 -10.73 -4.68 4.42
C LYS A 12 -9.47 -5.02 5.25
N PRO A 13 -8.26 -4.81 4.70
CA PRO A 13 -7.01 -4.91 5.46
C PRO A 13 -6.97 -3.89 6.60
N GLU A 14 -6.27 -4.23 7.68
CA GLU A 14 -5.93 -3.26 8.73
C GLU A 14 -4.89 -2.26 8.22
N ILE A 15 -3.95 -2.75 7.39
CA ILE A 15 -2.87 -1.96 6.80
C ILE A 15 -2.71 -2.32 5.32
N ILE A 16 -2.58 -1.29 4.48
CA ILE A 16 -2.06 -1.40 3.12
C ILE A 16 -0.66 -0.80 3.08
N ILE A 17 0.31 -1.58 2.61
CA ILE A 17 1.69 -1.10 2.36
C ILE A 17 1.89 -0.99 0.86
N VAL A 18 2.35 0.15 0.37
CA VAL A 18 2.64 0.37 -1.06
C VAL A 18 4.13 0.59 -1.25
N GLY A 19 4.76 -0.30 -2.02
CA GLY A 19 6.14 -0.17 -2.50
C GLY A 19 6.20 0.62 -3.80
N THR A 20 6.95 1.72 -3.84
CA THR A 20 6.99 2.68 -4.97
C THR A 20 8.18 2.49 -5.92
N ALA A 21 8.64 1.24 -6.07
CA ALA A 21 9.89 0.85 -6.75
C ALA A 21 11.15 1.34 -6.01
N PHE A 22 12.32 1.21 -6.65
CA PHE A 22 13.62 1.55 -6.06
C PHE A 22 13.78 3.06 -5.87
N ASP A 23 13.46 3.85 -6.90
CA ASP A 23 13.63 5.31 -6.90
C ASP A 23 12.42 6.07 -6.34
N GLY A 24 11.39 5.36 -5.84
CA GLY A 24 10.20 5.98 -5.26
C GLY A 24 9.39 6.85 -6.22
N CYS A 25 9.57 6.68 -7.53
CA CYS A 25 9.02 7.56 -8.56
C CYS A 25 7.51 7.41 -8.74
N MET A 26 6.92 6.30 -8.30
CA MET A 26 5.48 6.09 -8.34
C MET A 26 4.78 7.01 -7.33
N LYS A 27 4.01 7.98 -7.84
CA LYS A 27 3.19 8.88 -7.01
C LYS A 27 1.78 8.32 -6.86
N ILE A 28 1.30 8.29 -5.61
CA ILE A 28 -0.10 8.00 -5.31
C ILE A 28 -0.90 9.30 -5.30
N PRO A 29 -1.98 9.42 -6.11
CA PRO A 29 -2.84 10.59 -6.10
C PRO A 29 -3.42 10.88 -4.70
N PRO A 30 -3.53 12.15 -4.27
CA PRO A 30 -4.06 12.52 -2.96
C PRO A 30 -5.48 11.98 -2.70
N GLU A 31 -6.32 11.96 -3.72
CA GLU A 31 -7.67 11.38 -3.68
C GLU A 31 -7.67 9.88 -3.34
N THR A 32 -6.67 9.13 -3.81
CA THR A 32 -6.54 7.71 -3.53
C THR A 32 -6.14 7.49 -2.07
N LYS A 33 -5.22 8.31 -1.53
CA LYS A 33 -4.85 8.27 -0.11
C LYS A 33 -6.05 8.55 0.79
N LYS A 34 -6.74 9.66 0.52
CA LYS A 34 -7.95 10.04 1.26
C LYS A 34 -9.03 8.96 1.21
N TYR A 35 -9.22 8.34 0.04
CA TYR A 35 -10.20 7.26 -0.10
C TYR A 35 -9.82 6.06 0.77
N ILE A 36 -8.58 5.59 0.74
CA ILE A 36 -8.11 4.46 1.57
C ILE A 36 -8.27 4.78 3.06
N GLU A 37 -7.80 5.95 3.50
CA GLU A 37 -7.90 6.39 4.89
C GLU A 37 -9.35 6.50 5.37
N SER A 38 -10.28 6.95 4.49
CA SER A 38 -11.71 7.02 4.81
C SER A 38 -12.36 5.66 5.08
N GLN A 39 -11.72 4.56 4.66
CA GLN A 39 -12.19 3.21 4.92
C GLN A 39 -11.65 2.64 6.25
N ASN A 40 -11.03 3.49 7.10
CA ASN A 40 -10.33 3.09 8.34
C ASN A 40 -9.16 2.13 8.09
N ILE A 41 -8.55 2.20 6.90
CA ILE A 41 -7.38 1.41 6.52
C ILE A 41 -6.14 2.29 6.68
N LYS A 42 -5.13 1.81 7.41
CA LYS A 42 -3.85 2.51 7.50
C LYS A 42 -3.08 2.35 6.20
N LEU A 43 -2.68 3.46 5.58
CA LEU A 43 -1.85 3.45 4.37
C LEU A 43 -0.40 3.78 4.71
N ILE A 44 0.52 2.91 4.30
CA ILE A 44 1.97 3.12 4.40
C ILE A 44 2.54 3.15 2.98
N ILE A 45 3.37 4.14 2.66
CA ILE A 45 3.97 4.31 1.34
C ILE A 45 5.47 4.44 1.53
N GLU A 46 6.21 3.52 0.92
CA GLU A 46 7.65 3.41 1.09
C GLU A 46 8.32 2.90 -0.17
N THR A 47 9.64 2.95 -0.24
CA THR A 47 10.38 2.23 -1.29
C THR A 47 10.03 0.74 -1.24
N THR A 48 10.08 0.03 -2.37
CA THR A 48 9.74 -1.40 -2.41
C THR A 48 10.57 -2.23 -1.42
N LYS A 49 11.85 -1.86 -1.20
CA LYS A 49 12.70 -2.50 -0.20
C LYS A 49 12.14 -2.35 1.22
N ASN A 50 11.89 -1.11 1.64
CA ASN A 50 11.37 -0.81 2.98
C ASN A 50 9.96 -1.40 3.18
N ALA A 51 9.13 -1.40 2.14
CA ALA A 51 7.80 -2.00 2.17
C ALA A 51 7.84 -3.50 2.50
N ILE A 52 8.81 -4.23 1.92
CA ILE A 52 9.02 -5.66 2.21
C ILE A 52 9.51 -5.84 3.65
N GLU A 53 10.48 -5.05 4.09
CA GLU A 53 11.02 -5.12 5.46
C GLU A 53 9.92 -4.90 6.50
N MET A 54 9.13 -3.84 6.34
CA MET A 54 7.99 -3.59 7.23
C MET A 54 6.94 -4.70 7.21
N HIS A 55 6.61 -5.24 6.04
CA HIS A 55 5.64 -6.34 5.96
C HIS A 55 6.12 -7.56 6.76
N ASN A 56 7.42 -7.88 6.68
CA ASN A 56 7.99 -9.01 7.40
C ASN A 56 8.10 -8.78 8.92
N GLU A 57 8.30 -7.53 9.35
CA GLU A 57 8.38 -7.15 10.77
C GLU A 57 7.00 -7.07 11.44
N LEU A 58 5.97 -6.69 10.68
CA LEU A 58 4.62 -6.54 11.22
C LEU A 58 3.94 -7.91 11.40
N GLN A 59 3.76 -8.32 12.66
CA GLN A 59 3.02 -9.54 13.02
C GLN A 59 1.49 -9.32 13.06
N ILE A 60 0.94 -8.52 12.14
CA ILE A 60 -0.50 -8.23 12.09
C ILE A 60 -1.19 -9.25 11.19
N LYS A 61 -2.39 -9.70 11.59
CA LYS A 61 -3.11 -10.77 10.87
C LYS A 61 -3.58 -10.36 9.48
N HIS A 62 -3.86 -9.08 9.24
CA HIS A 62 -4.46 -8.65 7.99
C HIS A 62 -3.76 -7.43 7.37
N ILE A 63 -2.66 -7.71 6.66
CA ILE A 63 -1.88 -6.74 5.89
C ILE A 63 -1.95 -7.14 4.41
N ILE A 64 -2.17 -6.16 3.53
CA ILE A 64 -1.96 -6.34 2.08
C ILE A 64 -0.81 -5.43 1.63
N THR A 65 0.14 -5.99 0.90
CA THR A 65 1.28 -5.25 0.35
C THR A 65 1.22 -5.22 -1.16
N CYS A 66 1.21 -4.02 -1.73
CA CYS A 66 1.21 -3.77 -3.17
C CYS A 66 2.61 -3.30 -3.59
N LEU A 67 3.33 -4.08 -4.38
CA LEU A 67 4.70 -3.76 -4.77
C LEU A 67 4.79 -3.38 -6.25
N HIS A 68 5.27 -2.17 -6.52
CA HIS A 68 5.77 -1.81 -7.83
C HIS A 68 7.22 -2.27 -7.95
N LEU A 69 7.50 -3.20 -8.87
CA LEU A 69 8.81 -3.88 -8.95
C LEU A 69 9.81 -3.19 -9.88
N THR A 70 9.33 -2.40 -10.84
CA THR A 70 10.14 -1.73 -11.87
C THR A 70 9.60 -0.33 -12.09
N CYS A 71 10.45 0.67 -12.33
CA CYS A 71 10.05 2.04 -12.65
C CYS A 71 9.50 2.19 -14.08
#